data_AF-B2V2P4-F1
#
_entry.id   AF-B2V2P4-F1
#
_cell.length_a   1.000
_cell.length_b   1.000
_cell.length_c   1.000
_cell.angle_alpha   90.00
_cell.angle_beta   90.00
_cell.angle_gamma   90.00
#
_symmetry.space_group_name_H-M   'P 1'
#
loop_
_entity.id
_entity.type
_entity.pdbx_description
1 polymer ?
#
loop_
_entity_poly.entity_id
_entity_poly.type
_entity_poly.pdbx_seq_one_letter_code
_entity_poly.pdbx_strand_id
1 'polypeptide(L)'
;MKEFKAVFPKALIIFIIFTILCGGIYTIFITGISQLIFPKQANGSIIEVNGKKYGSVLLAQQYNDEKHLWGRIMNIDTNTFVDENGKKLAYSAPSNLSPASKEYEALVQERVDKIKENHPEQDEQAIPVDLVTCSGSGLDPHISVAAAKYQINRIAKNNNMEVKDVENIIDKYTSGKLFGVLGEKTVNVLEVNLAIDGILK
;
A
#
# COMPACT_ATOMS: atom_id res chain seq x y z
N MET A 1 5.93 46.66 -26.19
CA MET A 1 5.63 45.76 -27.33
C MET A 1 6.86 45.21 -28.05
N LYS A 2 7.94 45.99 -28.29
CA LYS A 2 9.15 45.50 -28.99
C LYS A 2 9.84 44.34 -28.26
N GLU A 3 10.04 44.45 -26.95
CA GLU A 3 10.62 43.37 -26.13
C GLU A 3 9.83 42.07 -26.23
N PHE A 4 8.50 42.14 -26.13
CA PHE A 4 7.64 40.96 -26.24
C PHE A 4 7.81 40.23 -27.58
N LYS A 5 7.84 40.97 -28.70
CA LYS A 5 8.04 40.38 -30.04
C LYS A 5 9.44 39.75 -30.20
N ALA A 6 10.45 40.24 -29.48
CA ALA A 6 11.80 39.68 -29.51
C ALA A 6 11.96 38.45 -28.60
N VAL A 7 11.24 38.41 -27.47
CA VAL A 7 11.35 37.35 -26.45
C VAL A 7 10.43 36.16 -26.75
N PHE A 8 9.18 36.41 -27.16
CA PHE A 8 8.17 35.38 -27.38
C PHE A 8 8.62 34.23 -28.32
N PRO A 9 9.15 34.48 -29.54
CA PRO A 9 9.58 33.39 -30.41
C PRO A 9 10.74 32.58 -29.83
N LYS A 10 11.66 33.22 -29.09
CA LYS A 10 12.76 32.52 -28.40
C LYS A 10 12.23 31.62 -27.29
N ALA A 11 11.30 32.14 -26.49
CA ALA A 11 10.64 31.37 -25.44
C ALA A 11 9.88 30.17 -26.02
N LEU A 12 9.17 30.35 -27.14
CA LEU A 12 8.45 29.27 -27.83
C LEU A 12 9.41 28.18 -28.35
N ILE A 13 10.54 28.57 -28.96
CA ILE A 13 11.55 27.61 -29.41
C ILE A 13 12.13 26.83 -28.23
N ILE A 14 12.50 27.51 -27.15
CA ILE A 14 13.01 26.88 -25.92
C ILE A 14 11.96 25.91 -25.36
N PHE A 15 10.70 26.33 -25.30
CA PHE A 15 9.59 25.49 -24.87
C PHE A 15 9.47 24.21 -25.72
N ILE A 16 9.52 24.32 -27.05
CA ILE A 16 9.48 23.16 -27.95
C ILE A 16 10.68 22.23 -27.72
N ILE A 17 11.89 22.78 -27.64
CA ILE A 17 13.12 22.00 -27.40
C ILE A 17 13.01 21.21 -26.09
N PHE A 18 12.64 21.87 -24.99
CA PHE A 18 12.49 21.20 -23.70
C PHE A 18 11.29 20.25 -23.66
N THR A 19 10.24 20.50 -24.43
CA THR A 19 9.10 19.56 -24.56
C THR A 19 9.56 18.27 -25.24
N ILE A 20 10.31 18.36 -26.34
CA ILE A 20 10.86 17.19 -27.03
C ILE A 20 11.88 16.48 -26.16
N LEU A 21 12.79 17.22 -25.54
CA LEU A 21 13.89 16.67 -24.77
C LEU A 21 13.40 16.03 -23.46
N CYS A 22 12.62 16.74 -22.66
CA CYS A 22 12.15 16.26 -21.37
C CYS A 22 10.88 15.39 -21.47
N GLY A 23 9.99 15.70 -22.42
CA GLY A 23 8.74 14.95 -22.59
C GLY A 23 8.89 13.70 -23.47
N GLY A 24 9.71 13.77 -24.52
CA GLY A 24 9.93 12.67 -25.45
C GLY A 24 11.19 11.87 -25.15
N ILE A 25 12.36 12.47 -25.41
CA ILE A 25 13.66 11.78 -25.37
C ILE A 25 13.93 11.21 -23.98
N TYR A 26 13.82 12.03 -22.94
CA TYR A 26 14.05 11.62 -21.56
C TYR A 26 13.08 10.52 -21.11
N THR A 27 11.78 10.67 -21.41
CA THR A 27 10.76 9.66 -21.05
C THR A 27 11.06 8.31 -21.70
N ILE A 28 11.31 8.28 -23.02
CA ILE A 28 11.65 7.03 -23.73
C ILE A 28 12.90 6.39 -23.15
N PHE A 29 13.93 7.21 -22.88
CA PHE A 29 15.19 6.72 -22.34
C PHE A 29 15.01 6.09 -20.95
N ILE A 30 14.36 6.79 -20.02
CA ILE A 30 14.11 6.27 -18.67
C ILE A 30 13.16 5.08 -18.67
N THR A 31 12.10 5.08 -19.50
CA THR A 31 11.23 3.92 -19.65
C THR A 31 12.01 2.72 -20.17
N GLY A 32 12.87 2.90 -21.19
CA GLY A 32 13.72 1.83 -21.72
C GLY A 32 14.67 1.26 -20.68
N ILE A 33 15.36 2.11 -19.92
CA ILE A 33 16.24 1.67 -18.83
C ILE A 33 15.46 0.95 -17.74
N SER A 34 14.31 1.48 -17.33
CA SER A 34 13.49 0.89 -16.26
C SER A 34 12.97 -0.49 -16.67
N GLN A 35 12.56 -0.66 -17.92
CA GLN A 35 12.14 -1.96 -18.45
C GLN A 35 13.31 -2.95 -18.57
N LEU A 36 14.51 -2.48 -18.92
CA LEU A 36 15.68 -3.34 -19.07
C LEU A 36 16.27 -3.80 -17.73
N ILE A 37 16.39 -2.88 -16.76
CA ILE A 37 17.11 -3.12 -15.50
C ILE A 37 16.15 -3.48 -14.35
N PHE A 38 14.96 -2.87 -14.32
CA PHE A 38 14.00 -3.01 -13.23
C PHE A 38 12.59 -3.41 -13.72
N PRO A 39 12.44 -4.46 -14.55
CA PRO A 39 11.16 -4.79 -15.16
C PRO A 39 10.07 -5.08 -14.12
N LYS A 40 10.42 -5.68 -12.98
CA LYS A 40 9.44 -5.96 -11.91
C LYS A 40 8.84 -4.66 -11.36
N GLN A 41 9.68 -3.68 -11.02
CA GLN A 41 9.26 -2.39 -10.47
C GLN A 41 8.57 -1.53 -11.54
N ALA A 42 9.11 -1.51 -12.76
CA ALA A 42 8.54 -0.75 -13.89
C ALA A 42 7.13 -1.22 -14.27
N ASN A 43 6.81 -2.49 -14.02
CA ASN A 43 5.50 -3.08 -14.28
C ASN A 43 4.65 -3.23 -13.00
N GLY A 44 4.93 -2.42 -11.97
CA GLY A 44 4.06 -2.28 -10.79
C GLY A 44 4.29 -3.29 -9.67
N SER A 45 5.40 -4.02 -9.67
CA SER A 45 5.79 -4.98 -8.62
C SER A 45 4.71 -6.03 -8.34
N ILE A 46 4.17 -6.64 -9.40
CA ILE A 46 3.14 -7.67 -9.28
C ILE A 46 3.71 -8.95 -8.67
N ILE A 47 3.00 -9.50 -7.69
CA ILE A 47 3.23 -10.83 -7.13
C ILE A 47 2.51 -11.83 -8.03
N GLU A 48 3.28 -12.66 -8.72
CA GLU A 48 2.79 -13.69 -9.62
C GLU A 48 3.41 -15.03 -9.23
N VAL A 49 2.55 -16.03 -9.00
CA VAL A 49 2.94 -17.40 -8.64
C VAL A 49 2.20 -18.35 -9.57
N ASN A 50 2.93 -19.21 -10.28
CA ASN A 50 2.38 -20.18 -11.23
C ASN A 50 1.44 -19.57 -12.28
N GLY A 51 1.79 -18.39 -12.82
CA GLY A 51 0.98 -17.68 -13.82
C GLY A 51 -0.26 -16.96 -13.26
N LYS A 52 -0.53 -17.10 -11.95
CA LYS A 52 -1.62 -16.40 -11.28
C LYS A 52 -1.10 -15.15 -10.58
N LYS A 53 -1.72 -14.00 -10.90
CA LYS A 53 -1.43 -12.71 -10.27
C LYS A 53 -2.25 -12.54 -9.00
N TYR A 54 -1.57 -12.23 -7.90
CA TYR A 54 -2.18 -12.08 -6.58
C TYR A 54 -2.30 -10.63 -6.12
N GLY A 55 -1.60 -9.69 -6.77
CA GLY A 55 -1.66 -8.26 -6.46
C GLY A 55 -0.33 -7.57 -6.67
N SER A 56 -0.26 -6.28 -6.32
CA SER A 56 0.99 -5.51 -6.30
C SER A 56 1.53 -5.46 -4.87
N VAL A 57 2.85 -5.59 -4.71
CA VAL A 57 3.53 -5.30 -3.43
C VAL A 57 3.26 -3.87 -2.95
N LEU A 58 2.92 -2.96 -3.86
CA LEU A 58 2.73 -1.53 -3.61
C LEU A 58 1.29 -1.13 -3.27
N LEU A 59 0.33 -2.06 -3.36
CA LEU A 59 -1.10 -1.77 -3.16
C LEU A 59 -1.70 -2.69 -2.11
N ALA A 60 -2.33 -2.10 -1.10
CA ALA A 60 -3.06 -2.84 -0.09
C ALA A 60 -4.27 -3.61 -0.66
N GLN A 61 -4.65 -4.68 0.03
CA GLN A 61 -5.87 -5.44 -0.23
C GLN A 61 -6.65 -5.60 1.08
N GLN A 62 -7.99 -5.66 0.96
CA GLN A 62 -8.85 -5.73 2.14
C GLN A 62 -8.88 -7.17 2.65
N TYR A 63 -8.34 -7.37 3.84
CA TYR A 63 -8.57 -8.57 4.63
C TYR A 63 -9.41 -8.19 5.85
N ASN A 64 -10.40 -9.03 6.14
CA ASN A 64 -11.35 -8.85 7.25
C ASN A 64 -11.67 -10.17 7.97
N ASP A 65 -11.13 -11.28 7.49
CA ASP A 65 -11.35 -12.59 8.06
C ASP A 65 -10.36 -12.87 9.19
N GLU A 66 -10.67 -13.88 10.00
CA GLU A 66 -9.93 -14.20 11.20
C GLU A 66 -8.56 -14.86 10.94
N LYS A 67 -8.29 -15.32 9.71
CA LYS A 67 -7.06 -16.05 9.37
C LYS A 67 -5.94 -15.15 8.86
N HIS A 68 -6.29 -14.00 8.30
CA HIS A 68 -5.30 -13.11 7.69
C HIS A 68 -4.94 -11.93 8.58
N LEU A 69 -3.75 -11.40 8.34
CA LEU A 69 -3.29 -10.13 8.86
C LEU A 69 -4.14 -8.99 8.30
N TRP A 70 -4.67 -8.15 9.18
CA TRP A 70 -5.41 -6.96 8.79
C TRP A 70 -4.45 -5.80 8.60
N GLY A 71 -4.61 -5.12 7.46
CA GLY A 71 -3.94 -3.86 7.20
C GLY A 71 -4.66 -2.66 7.80
N ARG A 72 -4.23 -1.48 7.36
CA ARG A 72 -4.84 -0.19 7.68
C ARG A 72 -6.26 -0.12 7.14
N ILE A 73 -7.06 0.81 7.66
CA ILE A 73 -8.33 1.15 7.04
C ILE A 73 -8.05 1.62 5.61
N MET A 74 -8.78 1.08 4.65
CA MET A 74 -8.66 1.45 3.25
C MET A 74 -9.86 2.29 2.81
N ASN A 75 -9.63 3.19 1.87
CA ASN A 75 -10.68 4.01 1.27
C ASN A 75 -10.68 3.74 -0.24
N ILE A 76 -11.31 2.63 -0.61
CA ILE A 76 -11.33 2.11 -1.98
C ILE A 76 -12.77 2.06 -2.48
N ASP A 77 -12.97 2.58 -3.67
CA ASP A 77 -14.13 2.36 -4.51
C ASP A 77 -13.85 1.23 -5.50
N THR A 78 -14.66 0.17 -5.43
CA THR A 78 -14.62 -0.98 -6.34
C THR A 78 -15.90 -1.12 -7.17
N ASN A 79 -16.77 -0.11 -7.17
CA ASN A 79 -18.11 -0.18 -7.76
C ASN A 79 -18.38 0.89 -8.81
N THR A 80 -17.80 2.09 -8.67
CA THR A 80 -18.12 3.24 -9.52
C THR A 80 -17.50 3.16 -10.91
N PHE A 81 -16.26 2.69 -11.01
CA PHE A 81 -15.51 2.66 -12.26
C PHE A 81 -15.49 1.25 -12.84
N VAL A 82 -15.75 1.15 -14.15
CA VAL A 82 -15.61 -0.09 -14.93
C VAL A 82 -14.75 0.18 -16.15
N ASP A 83 -14.04 -0.83 -16.62
CA ASP A 83 -13.37 -0.78 -17.91
C ASP A 83 -14.35 -0.96 -19.09
N GLU A 84 -13.82 -0.93 -20.31
CA GLU A 84 -14.59 -1.13 -21.55
C GLU A 84 -15.34 -2.48 -21.62
N ASN A 85 -14.93 -3.47 -20.83
CA ASN A 85 -15.55 -4.79 -20.75
C ASN A 85 -16.52 -4.92 -19.58
N GLY A 86 -16.81 -3.83 -18.87
CA GLY A 86 -17.68 -3.81 -17.70
C GLY A 86 -17.03 -4.39 -16.44
N LYS A 87 -15.71 -4.65 -16.45
CA LYS A 87 -15.00 -5.14 -15.27
C LYS A 87 -14.77 -3.99 -14.31
N LYS A 88 -15.18 -4.18 -13.05
CA LYS A 88 -14.95 -3.25 -11.96
C LYS A 88 -13.47 -2.93 -11.78
N LEU A 89 -13.17 -1.64 -11.66
CA LEU A 89 -11.86 -1.10 -11.36
C LEU A 89 -11.80 -0.69 -9.89
N ALA A 90 -10.60 -0.78 -9.30
CA ALA A 90 -10.33 -0.28 -7.97
C ALA A 90 -9.76 1.14 -8.06
N TYR A 91 -10.36 2.07 -7.33
CA TYR A 91 -9.91 3.45 -7.20
C TYR A 91 -9.82 3.80 -5.72
N SER A 92 -8.81 4.55 -5.28
CA SER A 92 -8.70 4.99 -3.89
C SER A 92 -8.52 6.49 -3.77
N ALA A 93 -8.85 7.00 -2.59
CA ALA A 93 -8.66 8.40 -2.25
C ALA A 93 -8.26 8.56 -0.77
N PRO A 94 -7.56 9.65 -0.40
CA PRO A 94 -7.51 10.05 1.00
C PRO A 94 -8.93 10.23 1.55
N SER A 95 -9.13 9.99 2.84
CA SER A 95 -10.41 10.26 3.49
C SER A 95 -10.74 11.76 3.53
N ASN A 96 -9.71 12.62 3.54
CA ASN A 96 -9.83 14.07 3.73
C ASN A 96 -10.63 14.49 4.98
N LEU A 97 -10.79 13.58 5.94
CA LEU A 97 -11.45 13.87 7.20
C LEU A 97 -10.53 14.71 8.08
N SER A 98 -11.09 15.71 8.74
CA SER A 98 -10.38 16.44 9.78
C SER A 98 -10.16 15.52 10.98
N PRO A 99 -8.96 15.48 11.59
CA PRO A 99 -8.71 14.69 12.80
C PRO A 99 -9.54 15.18 14.01
N ALA A 100 -10.11 16.39 13.94
CA ALA A 100 -11.01 16.94 14.96
C ALA A 100 -12.51 16.74 14.63
N SER A 101 -12.84 15.98 13.58
CA SER A 101 -14.23 15.75 13.18
C SER A 101 -14.84 14.56 13.94
N LYS A 102 -16.15 14.66 14.22
CA LYS A 102 -16.94 13.56 14.80
C LYS A 102 -16.99 12.33 13.89
N GLU A 103 -16.92 12.54 12.58
CA GLU A 103 -16.90 11.45 11.60
C GLU A 103 -15.60 10.65 11.67
N TYR A 104 -14.45 11.33 11.80
CA TYR A 104 -13.17 10.67 12.03
C TYR A 104 -13.15 9.93 13.37
N GLU A 105 -13.67 10.56 14.43
CA GLU A 105 -13.80 9.93 15.75
C GLU A 105 -14.64 8.64 15.68
N ALA A 106 -15.80 8.69 15.01
CA ALA A 106 -16.66 7.52 14.83
C ALA A 106 -15.99 6.41 14.00
N LEU A 107 -15.31 6.75 12.91
CA LEU A 107 -14.57 5.79 12.08
C LEU A 107 -13.48 5.06 12.88
N VAL A 108 -12.71 5.82 13.69
CA VAL A 108 -11.67 5.26 14.55
C VAL A 108 -12.30 4.38 15.63
N GLN A 109 -13.39 4.83 16.26
CA GLN A 109 -14.07 4.07 17.31
C GLN A 109 -14.64 2.75 16.79
N GLU A 110 -15.30 2.75 15.63
CA GLU A 110 -15.80 1.53 14.99
C GLU A 110 -14.67 0.53 14.75
N ARG A 111 -13.51 1.02 14.27
CA ARG A 111 -12.35 0.17 14.05
C ARG A 111 -11.74 -0.32 15.37
N VAL A 112 -11.70 0.51 16.42
CA VAL A 112 -11.28 0.10 17.77
C VAL A 112 -12.15 -1.03 18.29
N ASP A 113 -13.48 -0.90 18.22
CA ASP A 113 -14.42 -1.89 18.71
C ASP A 113 -14.23 -3.23 17.97
N LYS A 114 -14.13 -3.18 16.64
CA LYS A 114 -13.84 -4.36 15.81
C LYS A 114 -12.51 -5.01 16.17
N ILE A 115 -11.46 -4.24 16.45
CA ILE A 115 -10.16 -4.79 16.86
C ILE A 115 -10.28 -5.49 18.21
N LYS A 116 -10.93 -4.88 19.20
CA LYS A 116 -11.11 -5.48 20.53
C LYS A 116 -11.92 -6.77 20.49
N GLU A 117 -13.01 -6.78 19.73
CA GLU A 117 -13.86 -7.97 19.56
C GLU A 117 -13.08 -9.17 19.01
N ASN A 118 -12.11 -8.91 18.11
CA ASN A 118 -11.35 -9.96 17.43
C ASN A 118 -10.01 -10.30 18.09
N HIS A 119 -9.58 -9.53 19.11
CA HIS A 119 -8.32 -9.75 19.84
C HIS A 119 -8.55 -9.65 21.36
N PRO A 120 -9.48 -10.45 21.95
CA PRO A 120 -9.77 -10.38 23.38
C PRO A 120 -8.55 -10.72 24.26
N GLU A 121 -7.56 -11.44 23.72
CA GLU A 121 -6.29 -11.72 24.39
C GLU A 121 -5.38 -10.49 24.55
N GLN A 122 -5.71 -9.39 23.88
CA GLN A 122 -4.95 -8.13 23.88
C GLN A 122 -5.67 -6.99 24.62
N ASP A 123 -6.69 -7.28 25.45
CA ASP A 123 -7.54 -6.25 26.08
C ASP A 123 -6.76 -5.25 26.94
N GLU A 124 -5.65 -5.69 27.57
CA GLU A 124 -4.78 -4.83 28.38
C GLU A 124 -3.73 -4.06 27.55
N GLN A 125 -3.61 -4.35 26.24
CA GLN A 125 -2.61 -3.72 25.37
C GLN A 125 -3.22 -2.56 24.59
N ALA A 126 -2.46 -1.46 24.49
CA ALA A 126 -2.83 -0.34 23.64
C ALA A 126 -2.85 -0.77 22.17
N ILE A 127 -3.95 -0.48 21.47
CA ILE A 127 -4.09 -0.79 20.04
C ILE A 127 -3.14 0.11 19.24
N PRO A 128 -2.26 -0.47 18.38
CA PRO A 128 -1.43 0.30 17.46
C PRO A 128 -2.26 1.20 16.52
N VAL A 129 -1.84 2.45 16.36
CA VAL A 129 -2.62 3.52 15.69
C VAL A 129 -2.93 3.22 14.22
N ASP A 130 -2.04 2.53 13.53
CA ASP A 130 -2.17 2.11 12.15
C ASP A 130 -3.24 1.01 11.92
N LEU A 131 -3.63 0.27 12.97
CA LEU A 131 -4.79 -0.64 12.89
C LEU A 131 -6.12 0.10 12.87
N VAL A 132 -6.15 1.33 13.41
CA VAL A 132 -7.37 2.12 13.61
C VAL A 132 -7.45 3.36 12.73
N THR A 133 -6.45 3.62 11.90
CA THR A 133 -6.39 4.80 11.02
C THR A 133 -6.21 4.45 9.55
N CYS A 134 -6.68 5.35 8.69
CA CYS A 134 -6.46 5.28 7.24
C CYS A 134 -5.10 5.90 6.87
N SER A 135 -4.54 5.45 5.74
CA SER A 135 -3.34 6.05 5.15
C SER A 135 -3.68 7.23 4.23
N GLY A 136 -2.69 8.07 3.91
CA GLY A 136 -2.89 9.21 3.00
C GLY A 136 -3.31 8.80 1.57
N SER A 137 -2.98 7.58 1.12
CA SER A 137 -3.42 7.07 -0.17
C SER A 137 -4.70 6.24 -0.10
N GLY A 138 -5.13 5.84 1.11
CA GLY A 138 -6.16 4.82 1.31
C GLY A 138 -5.76 3.42 0.84
N LEU A 139 -4.49 3.21 0.47
CA LEU A 139 -3.98 1.97 -0.17
C LEU A 139 -2.56 1.56 0.30
N ASP A 140 -2.07 2.12 1.41
CA ASP A 140 -0.76 1.76 1.97
C ASP A 140 -0.69 0.26 2.33
N PRO A 141 0.18 -0.54 1.69
CA PRO A 141 0.29 -1.98 1.92
C PRO A 141 1.00 -2.32 3.24
N HIS A 142 1.50 -1.31 3.95
CA HIS A 142 2.32 -1.50 5.14
C HIS A 142 1.58 -1.21 6.45
N ILE A 143 1.96 -1.97 7.48
CA ILE A 143 1.69 -1.64 8.88
C ILE A 143 3.00 -1.70 9.68
N SER A 144 3.00 -1.15 10.88
CA SER A 144 4.09 -1.24 11.84
C SER A 144 4.29 -2.68 12.32
N VAL A 145 5.50 -2.97 12.80
CA VAL A 145 5.79 -4.27 13.44
C VAL A 145 4.90 -4.49 14.67
N ALA A 146 4.58 -3.44 15.43
CA ALA A 146 3.69 -3.54 16.59
C ALA A 146 2.28 -3.97 16.19
N ALA A 147 1.70 -3.37 15.14
CA ALA A 147 0.41 -3.74 14.58
C ALA A 147 0.37 -5.16 14.02
N ALA A 148 1.47 -5.61 13.41
CA ALA A 148 1.57 -6.99 12.95
C ALA A 148 1.60 -7.96 14.14
N LYS A 149 2.42 -7.67 15.16
CA LYS A 149 2.56 -8.52 16.34
C LYS A 149 1.30 -8.61 17.19
N TYR A 150 0.53 -7.53 17.27
CA TYR A 150 -0.75 -7.49 17.98
C TYR A 150 -1.72 -8.59 17.50
N GLN A 151 -1.62 -9.01 16.24
CA GLN A 151 -2.57 -9.92 15.60
C GLN A 151 -2.12 -11.39 15.57
N ILE A 152 -0.90 -11.71 16.04
CA ILE A 152 -0.30 -13.04 15.89
C ILE A 152 -1.17 -14.15 16.49
N ASN A 153 -1.66 -13.96 17.71
CA ASN A 153 -2.40 -15.00 18.44
C ASN A 153 -3.70 -15.39 17.70
N ARG A 154 -4.47 -14.40 17.26
CA ARG A 154 -5.65 -14.60 16.41
C ARG A 154 -5.32 -15.39 15.14
N ILE A 155 -4.28 -14.98 14.42
CA ILE A 155 -3.88 -15.61 13.15
C ILE A 155 -3.41 -17.05 13.37
N ALA A 156 -2.55 -17.29 14.36
CA ALA A 156 -2.01 -18.61 14.68
C ALA A 156 -3.14 -19.58 15.04
N LYS A 157 -4.05 -19.16 15.93
CA LYS A 157 -5.22 -19.94 16.35
C LYS A 157 -6.10 -20.34 15.16
N ASN A 158 -6.42 -19.41 14.27
CA ASN A 158 -7.37 -19.64 13.18
C ASN A 158 -6.79 -20.37 11.96
N ASN A 159 -5.47 -20.51 11.89
CA ASN A 159 -4.78 -21.29 10.85
C ASN A 159 -4.19 -22.62 11.37
N ASN A 160 -4.36 -22.96 12.65
CA ASN A 160 -3.67 -24.09 13.29
C ASN A 160 -2.14 -24.04 13.09
N MET A 161 -1.57 -22.83 13.18
CA MET A 161 -0.14 -22.58 13.07
C MET A 161 0.46 -22.32 14.46
N GLU A 162 1.74 -22.61 14.64
CA GLU A 162 2.43 -22.15 15.85
C GLU A 162 2.60 -20.62 15.81
N VAL A 163 2.49 -19.98 16.98
CA VAL A 163 2.74 -18.53 17.16
C VAL A 163 4.08 -18.13 16.53
N LYS A 164 5.11 -18.97 16.74
CA LYS A 164 6.46 -18.75 16.22
C LYS A 164 6.53 -18.78 14.70
N ASP A 165 5.71 -19.58 14.04
CA ASP A 165 5.69 -19.62 12.57
C ASP A 165 5.11 -18.33 11.99
N VAL A 166 4.05 -17.80 12.61
CA VAL A 166 3.47 -16.51 12.22
C VAL A 166 4.45 -15.37 12.49
N GLU A 167 5.18 -15.40 13.62
CA GLU A 167 6.26 -14.45 13.91
C GLU A 167 7.35 -14.47 12.83
N ASN A 168 7.81 -15.67 12.45
CA ASN A 168 8.83 -15.82 11.41
C ASN A 168 8.36 -15.28 10.05
N ILE A 169 7.09 -15.48 9.69
CA ILE A 169 6.51 -14.92 8.46
C ILE A 169 6.51 -13.38 8.54
N ILE A 170 6.06 -12.80 9.65
CA ILE A 170 6.05 -11.34 9.85
C ILE A 170 7.47 -10.78 9.73
N ASP A 171 8.44 -11.39 10.42
CA ASP A 171 9.84 -10.93 10.39
C ASP A 171 10.44 -11.05 8.99
N LYS A 172 10.10 -12.10 8.24
CA LYS A 172 10.55 -12.29 6.85
C LYS A 172 10.07 -11.19 5.91
N TYR A 173 8.83 -10.73 6.05
CA TYR A 173 8.25 -9.66 5.23
C TYR A 173 8.27 -8.29 5.93
N THR A 174 9.14 -8.13 6.92
CA THR A 174 9.46 -6.85 7.53
C THR A 174 10.57 -6.16 6.74
N SER A 175 10.24 -5.02 6.12
CA SER A 175 11.22 -4.14 5.50
C SER A 175 11.98 -3.32 6.54
N GLY A 176 13.30 -3.23 6.37
CA GLY A 176 14.18 -2.48 7.25
C GLY A 176 14.22 -0.98 6.96
N LYS A 177 14.92 -0.24 7.83
CA LYS A 177 15.22 1.18 7.62
C LYS A 177 16.15 1.37 6.44
N LEU A 178 15.91 2.41 5.64
CA LEU A 178 16.80 2.79 4.55
C LEU A 178 18.18 3.21 5.13
N PHE A 179 19.24 2.56 4.66
CA PHE A 179 20.61 2.66 5.21
C PHE A 179 20.72 2.40 6.73
N GLY A 180 19.74 1.71 7.32
CA GLY A 180 19.69 1.47 8.77
C GLY A 180 19.24 2.66 9.63
N VAL A 181 19.08 3.85 9.05
CA VAL A 181 18.83 5.09 9.81
C VAL A 181 17.58 5.86 9.39
N LEU A 182 17.14 5.74 8.13
CA LEU A 182 15.99 6.47 7.61
C LEU A 182 14.72 5.61 7.62
N GLY A 183 13.66 6.15 8.21
CA GLY A 183 12.35 5.50 8.28
C GLY A 183 12.21 4.50 9.44
N GLU A 184 11.14 3.73 9.36
CA GLU A 184 10.75 2.73 10.35
C GLU A 184 10.68 1.34 9.74
N LYS A 185 10.66 0.32 10.59
CA LYS A 185 10.40 -1.05 10.13
C LYS A 185 8.92 -1.20 9.82
N THR A 186 8.62 -1.73 8.65
CA THR A 186 7.25 -1.91 8.17
C THR A 186 7.03 -3.33 7.66
N VAL A 187 5.81 -3.84 7.82
CA VAL A 187 5.41 -5.20 7.43
C VAL A 187 4.47 -5.10 6.24
N ASN A 188 4.78 -5.80 5.14
CA ASN A 188 3.88 -5.86 3.98
C ASN A 188 2.74 -6.86 4.24
N VAL A 189 1.50 -6.36 4.30
CA VAL A 189 0.33 -7.18 4.68
C VAL A 189 0.03 -8.24 3.63
N LEU A 190 0.14 -7.90 2.34
CA LEU A 190 -0.16 -8.83 1.26
C LEU A 190 0.84 -9.99 1.24
N GLU A 191 2.13 -9.69 1.37
CA GLU A 191 3.16 -10.72 1.36
C GLU A 191 3.04 -11.68 2.56
N VAL A 192 2.74 -11.15 3.75
CA VAL A 192 2.44 -11.97 4.94
C VAL A 192 1.24 -12.87 4.69
N ASN A 193 0.13 -12.34 4.17
CA ASN A 193 -1.09 -13.11 3.95
C ASN A 193 -0.89 -14.22 2.91
N LEU A 194 -0.20 -13.93 1.81
CA LEU A 194 0.12 -14.95 0.81
C LEU A 194 1.08 -16.02 1.37
N ALA A 195 1.92 -15.69 2.36
CA ALA A 195 2.74 -16.68 3.02
C ALA A 195 1.97 -17.54 4.03
N ILE A 196 1.01 -16.96 4.76
CA ILE A 196 0.04 -17.69 5.58
C ILE A 196 -0.75 -18.69 4.72
N ASP A 197 -1.15 -18.29 3.52
CA ASP A 197 -1.83 -19.15 2.53
C ASP A 197 -0.91 -20.22 1.89
N GLY A 198 0.40 -20.20 2.17
CA GLY A 198 1.38 -21.11 1.57
C GLY A 198 1.67 -20.83 0.09
N ILE A 199 1.28 -19.67 -0.43
CA ILE A 199 1.52 -19.22 -1.81
C ILE A 199 2.94 -18.66 -1.95
N LEU A 200 3.36 -17.84 -0.99
CA LEU A 200 4.74 -17.34 -0.89
C LEU A 200 5.49 -18.18 0.15
N LYS A 201 6.72 -18.58 -0.17
CA LYS A 201 7.55 -19.44 0.68
C LYS A 201 8.73 -18.70 1.24
#